data_AF-A0A117S644-F1
#
_entry.id   AF-A0A117S644-F1
#
_cell.length_a   1.000
_cell.length_b   1.000
_cell.length_c   1.000
_cell.angle_alpha   90.00
_cell.angle_beta   90.00
_cell.angle_gamma   90.00
#
_symmetry.space_group_name_H-M   'P 1'
#
loop_
_entity.id
_entity.type
_entity.pdbx_description
1 polymer ?
#
loop_
_entity_poly.entity_id
_entity_poly.type
_entity_poly.pdbx_seq_one_letter_code
_entity_poly.pdbx_strand_id
1 'polypeptide(L)'
;MKCKYCSNEAVMPSDSENQNPNICNECYKKDKTINKKQVEVAKRVVDKKDRGGINMDDKSKTFMEKELTKRLIRCHKQLIGKGPAGASVKVYDNIITVYCCDILTSFEKTLQKTSGGDQRIIDSRTSIRECWEPQFVADMEKEYSLRVLDISVSINVNENCLFGAILVERIKESENN
;
A
#
# COMPACT_ATOMS: atom_id res chain seq x y z
N MET A 1 -13.44 -0.93 30.10
CA MET A 1 -12.32 -1.63 29.39
C MET A 1 -11.50 -0.57 28.66
N LYS A 2 -10.17 -0.73 28.54
CA LYS A 2 -9.34 0.19 27.75
C LYS A 2 -9.33 -0.21 26.28
N CYS A 3 -9.28 0.76 25.39
CA CYS A 3 -9.11 0.54 23.96
C CYS A 3 -7.81 -0.25 23.70
N LYS A 4 -7.87 -1.23 22.79
CA LYS A 4 -6.71 -2.02 22.35
C LYS A 4 -5.61 -1.16 21.72
N TYR A 5 -6.00 -0.02 21.13
CA TYR A 5 -5.12 0.81 20.32
C TYR A 5 -4.70 2.12 20.98
N CYS A 6 -5.35 2.53 22.09
CA CYS A 6 -5.00 3.76 22.80
C CYS A 6 -5.43 3.72 24.27
N SER A 7 -5.02 4.74 25.03
CA SER A 7 -5.33 4.84 26.46
C SER A 7 -6.80 5.18 26.76
N ASN A 8 -7.61 5.49 25.74
CA ASN A 8 -9.01 5.89 25.92
C ASN A 8 -9.87 4.70 26.36
N GLU A 9 -10.98 4.99 27.00
CA GLU A 9 -11.98 3.98 27.34
C GLU A 9 -12.61 3.41 26.06
N ALA A 10 -12.71 2.08 26.00
CA ALA A 10 -13.46 1.40 24.96
C ALA A 10 -14.95 1.69 25.18
N VAL A 11 -15.64 2.10 24.13
CA VAL A 11 -17.08 2.40 24.18
C VAL A 11 -17.82 1.15 23.76
N MET A 12 -18.73 0.64 24.60
CA MET A 12 -19.67 -0.39 24.15
C MET A 12 -20.68 0.27 23.21
N PRO A 13 -20.78 -0.14 21.93
CA PRO A 13 -21.75 0.44 21.01
C PRO A 13 -23.16 0.04 21.45
N SER A 14 -24.10 0.98 21.43
CA SER A 14 -25.52 0.75 21.70
C SER A 14 -26.23 -0.04 20.59
N ASP A 15 -25.64 -0.10 19.40
CA ASP A 15 -26.30 -0.64 18.21
C ASP A 15 -25.47 -1.77 17.61
N SER A 16 -26.09 -2.96 17.63
CA SER A 16 -25.59 -4.21 17.11
C SER A 16 -25.42 -4.15 15.59
N GLU A 17 -24.16 -4.24 15.13
CA GLU A 17 -23.74 -5.17 14.09
C GLU A 17 -22.20 -5.18 14.02
N ASN A 18 -21.62 -6.25 14.54
CA ASN A 18 -20.27 -6.72 14.25
C ASN A 18 -19.11 -5.73 14.52
N GLN A 19 -18.98 -5.21 15.74
CA GLN A 19 -17.83 -4.41 16.15
C GLN A 19 -17.06 -5.07 17.29
N ASN A 20 -15.73 -5.11 17.13
CA ASN A 20 -14.79 -5.62 18.12
C ASN A 20 -14.89 -4.76 19.40
N PRO A 21 -15.33 -5.31 20.56
CA PRO A 21 -15.72 -4.53 21.74
C PRO A 21 -14.56 -3.81 22.44
N ASN A 22 -13.34 -3.91 21.90
CA ASN A 22 -12.12 -3.36 22.47
C ASN A 22 -11.57 -2.15 21.70
N ILE A 23 -12.34 -1.47 20.86
CA ILE A 23 -11.87 -0.32 20.06
C ILE A 23 -12.66 0.94 20.46
N CYS A 24 -11.98 2.07 20.70
CA CYS A 24 -12.65 3.35 20.97
C CYS A 24 -13.12 4.02 19.67
N ASN A 25 -14.06 4.96 19.80
CA ASN A 25 -14.64 5.68 18.66
C ASN A 25 -13.61 6.42 17.79
N GLU A 26 -12.53 6.95 18.37
CA GLU A 26 -11.48 7.63 17.60
C GLU A 26 -10.66 6.67 16.75
N CYS A 27 -10.21 5.55 17.32
CA CYS A 27 -9.49 4.51 16.60
C CYS A 27 -10.37 3.88 15.50
N TYR A 28 -11.65 3.66 15.80
CA TYR A 28 -12.62 3.17 14.82
C TYR A 28 -12.82 4.14 13.64
N LYS A 29 -12.90 5.45 13.91
CA LYS A 29 -12.98 6.48 12.86
C LYS A 29 -11.73 6.48 11.97
N LYS A 30 -10.53 6.32 12.54
CA LYS A 30 -9.28 6.22 11.77
C LYS A 30 -9.24 4.98 10.87
N ASP A 31 -9.64 3.82 11.40
CA ASP A 31 -9.71 2.56 10.66
C ASP A 31 -10.68 2.63 9.47
N LYS A 32 -11.88 3.22 9.70
CA LYS A 32 -12.83 3.55 8.63
C LYS A 32 -12.26 4.51 7.59
N THR A 33 -11.35 5.40 7.96
CA THR A 33 -10.75 6.38 7.03
C THR A 33 -9.73 5.71 6.09
N ILE A 34 -8.96 4.74 6.60
CA ILE A 34 -8.05 3.92 5.78
C ILE A 34 -8.86 3.09 4.77
N ASN A 35 -9.93 2.45 5.23
CA ASN A 35 -10.82 1.67 4.39
C ASN A 35 -11.52 2.54 3.32
N LYS A 36 -11.91 3.78 3.67
CA LYS A 36 -12.47 4.75 2.72
C LYS A 36 -11.50 5.12 1.59
N LYS A 37 -10.21 5.35 1.87
CA LYS A 37 -9.21 5.66 0.82
C LYS A 37 -9.02 4.49 -0.15
N GLN A 38 -8.97 3.25 0.36
CA GLN A 38 -8.87 2.06 -0.49
C GLN A 38 -10.11 1.87 -1.37
N VAL A 39 -11.30 2.07 -0.80
CA VAL A 39 -12.57 2.05 -1.55
C VAL A 39 -12.63 3.19 -2.56
N GLU A 40 -12.08 4.36 -2.26
CA GLU A 40 -12.06 5.50 -3.18
C GLU A 40 -11.12 5.25 -4.37
N VAL A 41 -9.95 4.64 -4.16
CA VAL A 41 -9.07 4.20 -5.25
C VAL A 41 -9.76 3.14 -6.10
N ALA A 42 -10.41 2.15 -5.48
CA ALA A 42 -11.18 1.15 -6.20
C ALA A 42 -12.34 1.77 -7.01
N LYS A 43 -13.02 2.78 -6.48
CA LYS A 43 -14.06 3.53 -7.21
C LYS A 43 -13.49 4.34 -8.37
N ARG A 44 -12.39 5.07 -8.18
CA ARG A 44 -11.70 5.80 -9.26
C ARG A 44 -11.22 4.87 -10.37
N VAL A 45 -10.86 3.64 -10.04
CA VAL A 45 -10.52 2.59 -11.02
C VAL A 45 -11.75 2.18 -11.82
N VAL A 46 -12.87 1.92 -11.15
CA VAL A 46 -14.14 1.50 -11.80
C VAL A 46 -14.69 2.62 -12.70
N ASP A 47 -14.62 3.87 -12.25
CA ASP A 47 -15.16 5.03 -12.99
C ASP A 47 -14.27 5.46 -14.18
N LYS A 48 -13.02 4.98 -14.27
CA LYS A 48 -12.06 5.35 -15.34
C LYS A 48 -11.86 4.26 -16.40
N LYS A 49 -12.74 3.26 -16.48
CA LYS A 49 -12.65 2.12 -17.41
C LYS A 49 -12.51 2.49 -18.91
N ASP A 50 -12.85 3.72 -19.30
CA ASP A 50 -12.75 4.22 -20.68
C ASP A 50 -11.40 4.89 -21.03
N ARG A 51 -10.46 5.01 -20.08
CA ARG A 51 -9.12 5.54 -20.35
C ARG A 51 -8.19 4.41 -20.78
N GLY A 52 -8.20 4.10 -22.08
CA GLY A 52 -7.33 3.15 -22.78
C GLY A 52 -6.31 2.43 -21.90
N GLY A 53 -6.63 1.19 -21.51
CA GLY A 53 -5.77 0.37 -20.66
C GLY A 53 -4.38 0.18 -21.26
N ILE A 54 -3.42 -0.26 -20.43
CA ILE A 54 -2.11 -0.64 -20.93
C ILE A 54 -2.28 -1.95 -21.69
N ASN A 55 -2.55 -1.85 -23.00
CA ASN A 55 -2.60 -2.99 -23.89
C ASN A 55 -1.15 -3.44 -24.15
N MET A 56 -0.58 -4.15 -23.17
CA MET A 56 0.76 -4.72 -23.21
C MET A 56 0.66 -6.20 -23.60
N ASP A 57 1.56 -6.64 -24.47
CA ASP A 57 1.70 -8.07 -24.74
C ASP A 57 2.22 -8.81 -23.50
N ASP A 58 1.91 -10.11 -23.42
CA ASP A 58 2.23 -10.93 -22.24
C ASP A 58 3.72 -10.96 -21.88
N LYS A 59 4.61 -10.84 -22.87
CA LYS A 59 6.06 -10.84 -22.63
C LYS A 59 6.49 -9.54 -21.98
N SER A 60 6.06 -8.40 -22.53
CA SER A 60 6.32 -7.08 -21.94
C SER A 60 5.76 -6.99 -20.53
N LYS A 61 4.55 -7.52 -20.30
CA LYS A 61 3.91 -7.55 -18.98
C LYS A 61 4.73 -8.36 -17.98
N THR A 62 5.12 -9.57 -18.36
CA THR A 62 5.94 -10.44 -17.51
C THR A 62 7.30 -9.83 -17.20
N PHE A 63 7.90 -9.12 -18.17
CA PHE A 63 9.16 -8.41 -17.96
C PHE A 63 9.00 -7.27 -16.94
N MET A 64 7.99 -6.42 -17.10
CA MET A 64 7.69 -5.32 -16.18
C MET A 64 7.40 -5.83 -14.75
N GLU A 65 6.60 -6.88 -14.60
CA GLU A 65 6.33 -7.51 -13.30
C GLU A 65 7.63 -7.94 -12.60
N LYS A 66 8.56 -8.55 -13.33
CA LYS A 66 9.86 -9.00 -12.78
C LYS A 66 10.74 -7.83 -12.36
N GLU A 67 10.89 -6.81 -13.21
CA GLU A 67 11.75 -5.66 -12.92
C GLU A 67 11.20 -4.82 -11.76
N LEU A 68 9.88 -4.57 -11.74
CA LEU A 68 9.23 -3.89 -10.60
C LEU A 68 9.37 -4.68 -9.30
N THR A 69 9.24 -6.01 -9.34
CA THR A 69 9.46 -6.85 -8.16
C THR A 69 10.88 -6.71 -7.62
N LYS A 70 11.90 -6.79 -8.50
CA LYS A 70 13.31 -6.61 -8.10
C LYS A 70 13.57 -5.22 -7.51
N ARG A 71 13.02 -4.19 -8.15
CA ARG A 71 13.16 -2.80 -7.69
C ARG A 71 12.54 -2.64 -6.31
N LEU A 72 11.30 -3.09 -6.12
CA LEU A 72 10.60 -3.03 -4.84
C LEU A 72 11.41 -3.69 -3.71
N ILE A 73 11.97 -4.89 -3.94
CA ILE A 73 12.82 -5.57 -2.96
C ILE A 73 14.04 -4.73 -2.61
N ARG A 74 14.72 -4.16 -3.63
CA ARG A 74 15.91 -3.32 -3.45
C ARG A 74 15.58 -2.07 -2.63
N CYS A 75 14.50 -1.38 -2.99
CA CYS A 75 14.05 -0.16 -2.31
C CYS A 75 13.67 -0.44 -0.86
N HIS A 76 12.92 -1.52 -0.61
CA HIS A 76 12.58 -1.93 0.75
C HIS A 76 13.85 -2.25 1.56
N LYS A 77 14.82 -2.95 0.98
CA LYS A 77 16.11 -3.22 1.64
C LYS A 77 16.91 -1.95 1.94
N GLN A 78 16.92 -0.98 1.03
CA GLN A 78 17.64 0.29 1.22
C GLN A 78 17.00 1.15 2.31
N LEU A 79 15.67 1.25 2.34
CA LEU A 79 14.95 2.13 3.26
C LEU A 79 14.80 1.55 4.66
N ILE A 80 14.62 0.22 4.75
CA ILE A 80 14.25 -0.47 6.00
C ILE A 80 15.42 -1.31 6.54
N GLY A 81 16.48 -1.51 5.76
CA GLY A 81 17.60 -2.38 6.10
C GLY A 81 17.33 -3.87 5.90
N LYS A 82 16.07 -4.26 5.59
CA LYS A 82 15.64 -5.63 5.32
C LYS A 82 14.74 -5.66 4.09
N GLY A 83 14.93 -6.63 3.19
CA GLY A 83 13.97 -6.91 2.11
C GLY A 83 12.86 -7.86 2.58
N PRO A 84 11.68 -7.86 1.92
CA PRO A 84 10.64 -8.86 2.19
C PRO A 84 11.15 -10.28 1.87
N ALA A 85 10.61 -11.30 2.55
CA ALA A 85 10.97 -12.69 2.24
C ALA A 85 10.33 -13.16 0.93
N GLY A 86 9.13 -12.65 0.62
CA GLY A 86 8.47 -12.84 -0.67
C GLY A 86 7.90 -11.52 -1.15
N ALA A 87 8.03 -11.28 -2.45
CA ALA A 87 7.42 -10.14 -3.13
C ALA A 87 6.88 -10.57 -4.48
N SER A 88 5.72 -10.04 -4.85
CA SER A 88 5.12 -10.25 -6.16
C SER A 88 4.49 -8.97 -6.66
N VAL A 89 4.70 -8.68 -7.93
CA VAL A 89 4.02 -7.61 -8.66
C VAL A 89 3.16 -8.24 -9.75
N LYS A 90 1.96 -7.71 -9.95
CA LYS A 90 1.07 -8.08 -11.04
C LYS A 90 0.56 -6.84 -11.76
N VAL A 91 0.53 -6.87 -13.08
CA VAL A 91 0.03 -5.76 -13.90
C VAL A 91 -1.30 -6.18 -14.52
N TYR A 92 -2.37 -5.45 -14.24
CA TYR A 92 -3.71 -5.68 -14.80
C TYR A 92 -4.23 -4.38 -15.38
N ASP A 93 -4.31 -4.31 -16.71
CA ASP A 93 -4.67 -3.10 -17.45
C ASP A 93 -3.87 -1.88 -16.98
N ASN A 94 -4.51 -0.96 -16.28
CA ASN A 94 -3.95 0.28 -15.77
C ASN A 94 -3.59 0.22 -14.27
N ILE A 95 -3.56 -0.96 -13.68
CA ILE A 95 -3.29 -1.17 -12.26
C ILE A 95 -2.09 -2.10 -12.08
N ILE A 96 -1.14 -1.65 -11.27
CA ILE A 96 -0.03 -2.48 -10.81
C ILE A 96 -0.31 -2.83 -9.36
N THR A 97 -0.54 -4.10 -9.06
CA THR A 97 -0.69 -4.59 -7.69
C THR A 97 0.61 -5.15 -7.16
N VAL A 98 0.81 -4.96 -5.87
CA VAL A 98 2.03 -5.31 -5.16
C VAL A 98 1.64 -6.08 -3.91
N TYR A 99 2.33 -7.19 -3.66
CA TYR A 99 2.24 -7.92 -2.41
C TYR A 99 3.63 -8.26 -1.90
N CYS A 100 3.85 -8.03 -0.61
CA CYS A 100 5.06 -8.43 0.10
C CYS A 100 4.68 -9.18 1.38
N CYS A 101 5.40 -10.26 1.67
CA CYS A 101 5.30 -10.97 2.95
C CYS A 101 6.63 -10.90 3.72
N ASP A 102 6.51 -11.07 5.03
CA ASP A 102 7.62 -11.08 5.97
C ASP A 102 8.43 -9.76 6.01
N ILE A 103 7.71 -8.64 5.90
CA ILE A 103 8.24 -7.28 5.75
C ILE A 103 8.83 -6.65 7.02
N LEU A 104 8.48 -7.16 8.20
CA LEU A 104 8.90 -6.58 9.48
C LEU A 104 10.35 -6.96 9.82
N THR A 105 11.12 -5.98 10.28
CA THR A 105 12.46 -6.15 10.85
C THR A 105 12.39 -6.81 12.22
N SER A 106 13.52 -7.31 12.73
CA SER A 106 13.59 -7.87 14.10
C SER A 106 13.22 -6.85 15.17
N PHE A 107 13.59 -5.57 14.96
CA PHE A 107 13.20 -4.48 15.84
C PHE A 107 11.69 -4.26 15.81
N GLU A 108 11.07 -4.17 14.63
CA GLU A 108 9.61 -4.01 14.51
C GLU A 108 8.85 -5.20 15.09
N LYS A 109 9.33 -6.44 14.89
CA LYS A 109 8.74 -7.64 15.53
C LYS A 109 8.82 -7.58 17.06
N THR A 110 9.83 -6.90 17.62
CA THR A 110 9.95 -6.67 19.07
C THR A 110 8.99 -5.56 19.51
N LEU A 111 8.93 -4.47 18.75
CA LEU A 111 8.03 -3.34 18.99
C LEU A 111 6.56 -3.77 18.95
N GLN A 112 6.18 -4.64 18.02
CA GLN A 112 4.84 -5.24 17.90
C GLN A 112 4.36 -5.90 19.20
N LYS A 113 5.27 -6.43 20.04
CA LYS A 113 4.92 -7.07 21.31
C LYS A 113 4.56 -6.07 22.42
N THR A 114 4.80 -4.78 22.20
CA THR A 114 4.50 -3.72 23.16
C THR A 114 3.12 -3.12 22.93
N SER A 115 2.53 -2.55 23.98
CA SER A 115 1.27 -1.80 23.86
C SER A 115 1.42 -0.62 22.87
N GLY A 116 0.61 -0.62 21.82
CA GLY A 116 0.66 0.40 20.76
C GLY A 116 1.79 0.21 19.74
N GLY A 117 2.49 -0.93 19.77
CA GLY A 117 3.58 -1.26 18.85
C GLY A 117 3.18 -1.18 17.37
N ASP A 118 2.03 -1.76 17.03
CA ASP A 118 1.50 -1.77 15.65
C ASP A 118 1.37 -0.35 15.07
N GLN A 119 0.81 0.58 15.84
CA GLN A 119 0.62 1.94 15.39
C GLN A 119 1.95 2.64 15.15
N ARG A 120 2.94 2.45 16.04
CA ARG A 120 4.28 3.04 15.87
C ARG A 120 4.98 2.51 14.61
N ILE A 121 4.78 1.23 14.28
CA ILE A 121 5.30 0.63 13.04
C ILE A 121 4.62 1.28 11.84
N ILE A 122 3.29 1.38 11.84
CA ILE A 122 2.52 2.00 10.76
C ILE A 122 2.93 3.47 10.56
N ASP A 123 3.06 4.24 11.63
CA ASP A 123 3.43 5.66 11.58
C ASP A 123 4.84 5.82 10.98
N SER A 124 5.81 5.04 11.49
CA SER A 124 7.19 5.04 10.97
C SER A 124 7.24 4.67 9.48
N ARG A 125 6.53 3.61 9.08
CA ARG A 125 6.47 3.18 7.68
C ARG A 125 5.79 4.19 6.77
N THR A 126 4.79 4.90 7.30
CA THR A 126 4.12 5.99 6.58
C THR A 126 5.08 7.13 6.33
N SER A 127 5.83 7.58 7.34
CA SER A 127 6.82 8.66 7.17
C SER A 127 7.94 8.28 6.21
N ILE A 128 8.44 7.04 6.26
CA ILE A 128 9.44 6.55 5.29
C ILE A 128 8.87 6.57 3.86
N ARG A 129 7.62 6.12 3.69
CA ARG A 129 6.94 6.14 2.39
C ARG A 129 6.83 7.57 1.86
N GLU A 130 6.31 8.49 2.66
CA GLU A 130 6.10 9.89 2.24
C GLU A 130 7.40 10.57 1.76
N CYS A 131 8.53 10.21 2.37
CA CYS A 131 9.84 10.69 1.93
C CYS A 131 10.29 10.12 0.59
N TRP A 132 10.01 8.84 0.32
CA TRP A 132 10.56 8.12 -0.83
C TRP A 132 9.63 8.00 -2.03
N GLU A 133 8.31 8.04 -1.80
CA GLU A 133 7.28 7.88 -2.82
C GLU A 133 7.46 8.83 -4.02
N PRO A 134 7.83 10.12 -3.86
CA PRO A 134 8.05 11.00 -5.00
C PRO A 134 9.17 10.52 -5.94
N GLN A 135 10.28 10.02 -5.38
CA GLN A 135 11.39 9.49 -6.17
C GLN A 135 10.98 8.19 -6.87
N PHE A 136 10.26 7.31 -6.17
CA PHE A 136 9.76 6.07 -6.76
C PHE A 136 8.81 6.32 -7.93
N VAL A 137 7.91 7.29 -7.79
CA VAL A 137 7.00 7.72 -8.85
C VAL A 137 7.81 8.22 -10.04
N ALA A 138 8.69 9.21 -9.84
CA ALA A 138 9.47 9.81 -10.92
C ALA A 138 10.29 8.76 -11.69
N ASP A 139 10.89 7.82 -10.95
CA ASP A 139 11.64 6.72 -11.52
C ASP A 139 10.77 5.78 -12.37
N MET A 140 9.60 5.40 -11.87
CA MET A 140 8.67 4.51 -12.56
C MET A 140 8.13 5.16 -13.83
N GLU A 141 7.78 6.44 -13.75
CA GLU A 141 7.28 7.18 -14.91
C GLU A 141 8.33 7.26 -16.01
N LYS A 142 9.58 7.56 -15.64
CA LYS A 142 10.71 7.63 -16.55
C LYS A 142 11.06 6.28 -17.19
N GLU A 143 11.11 5.21 -16.40
CA GLU A 143 11.61 3.91 -16.86
C GLU A 143 10.59 3.16 -17.72
N TYR A 144 9.30 3.30 -17.41
CA TYR A 144 8.24 2.51 -18.04
C TYR A 144 7.35 3.32 -19.00
N SER A 145 7.62 4.61 -19.20
CA SER A 145 6.79 5.51 -20.03
C SER A 145 5.32 5.50 -19.60
N LEU A 146 5.12 5.43 -18.28
CA LEU A 146 3.83 5.47 -17.62
C LEU A 146 3.71 6.79 -16.87
N ARG A 147 2.49 7.19 -16.57
CA ARG A 147 2.19 8.24 -15.61
C ARG A 147 1.49 7.63 -14.42
N VAL A 148 1.98 7.88 -13.22
CA VAL A 148 1.36 7.39 -11.99
C VAL A 148 0.25 8.35 -11.60
N LEU A 149 -0.96 7.83 -11.53
CA LEU A 149 -2.16 8.60 -11.18
C LEU A 149 -2.46 8.56 -9.69
N ASP A 150 -2.20 7.43 -9.04
CA ASP A 150 -2.50 7.22 -7.63
C ASP A 150 -1.70 6.05 -7.08
N ILE A 151 -1.37 6.11 -5.78
CA ILE A 151 -0.72 5.02 -5.05
C ILE A 151 -1.51 4.76 -3.76
N SER A 152 -1.93 3.51 -3.58
CA SER A 152 -2.51 3.04 -2.33
C SER A 152 -1.63 1.95 -1.75
N VAL A 153 -1.23 2.09 -0.49
CA VAL A 153 -0.46 1.08 0.23
C VAL A 153 -1.07 0.87 1.60
N SER A 154 -1.22 -0.40 1.97
CA SER A 154 -1.66 -0.85 3.28
C SER A 154 -0.66 -1.86 3.86
N ILE A 155 -0.39 -1.71 5.15
CA ILE A 155 0.50 -2.59 5.90
C ILE A 155 -0.34 -3.31 6.95
N ASN A 156 -0.34 -4.63 6.90
CA ASN A 156 -0.93 -5.45 7.95
C ASN A 156 0.22 -5.96 8.84
N VAL A 157 0.39 -5.31 9.99
CA VAL A 157 1.45 -5.64 10.95
C VAL A 157 1.23 -7.04 11.54
N ASN A 158 -0.03 -7.46 11.75
CA ASN A 158 -0.36 -8.77 12.31
C ASN A 158 -0.01 -9.92 11.36
N GLU A 159 -0.34 -9.75 10.08
CA GLU A 159 0.00 -10.73 9.04
C GLU A 159 1.42 -10.53 8.49
N ASN A 160 2.14 -9.51 8.96
CA ASN A 160 3.50 -9.18 8.55
C ASN A 160 3.60 -9.10 7.01
N CYS A 161 2.67 -8.34 6.41
CA CYS A 161 2.56 -8.20 4.97
C CYS A 161 2.21 -6.77 4.57
N LEU A 162 2.48 -6.46 3.30
CA LEU A 162 2.14 -5.20 2.65
C LEU A 162 1.41 -5.49 1.35
N PHE A 163 0.34 -4.74 1.14
CA PHE A 163 -0.40 -4.71 -0.12
C PHE A 163 -0.35 -3.31 -0.70
N GLY A 164 -0.10 -3.22 -2.01
CA GLY A 164 -0.08 -1.98 -2.75
C GLY A 164 -0.87 -2.07 -4.04
N ALA A 165 -1.44 -0.96 -4.47
CA ALA A 165 -2.01 -0.78 -5.79
C ALA A 165 -1.56 0.58 -6.33
N ILE A 166 -1.07 0.58 -7.56
CA ILE A 166 -0.60 1.77 -8.26
C ILE A 166 -1.47 1.90 -9.51
N LEU A 167 -2.21 3.00 -9.59
CA LEU A 167 -2.97 3.34 -10.78
C LEU A 167 -2.05 4.10 -11.73
N VAL A 168 -1.98 3.66 -12.98
CA VAL A 168 -1.11 4.22 -14.00
C VAL A 168 -1.90 4.57 -15.27
N GLU A 169 -1.39 5.46 -16.10
CA GLU A 169 -1.85 5.65 -17.48
C GLU A 169 -0.66 5.68 -18.43
N ARG A 170 -0.85 5.28 -19.69
CA ARG A 170 0.23 5.36 -20.68
C ARG A 170 0.44 6.83 -21.06
N ILE A 171 1.68 7.27 -21.06
CA ILE A 171 2.00 8.56 -21.68
C ILE A 171 1.82 8.32 -23.18
N LYS A 172 0.76 8.87 -23.77
CA LYS A 172 0.67 8.95 -25.23
C LYS A 172 1.85 9.83 -25.63
N GLU A 173 2.78 9.28 -26.41
CA GLU A 173 3.67 10.11 -27.21
C GLU A 173 2.72 10.96 -28.07
N SER A 174 2.48 12.20 -27.64
CA SER A 174 1.85 13.18 -28.50
C SER A 174 2.69 13.19 -29.76
N GLU A 175 2.04 12.86 -30.88
CA GLU A 175 2.59 12.96 -32.22
C GLU A 175 3.38 14.27 -32.31
N ASN A 176 4.70 14.18 -32.19
CA ASN A 176 5.61 15.24 -32.58
C ASN A 176 5.56 15.27 -34.11
N ASN A 177 4.48 15.82 -34.66
CA ASN A 177 4.36 16.25 -36.05
C ASN A 177 4.36 17.77 -36.07
#